data_AF-A0A0F9H0L7-F1
#
_entry.id   AF-A0A0F9H0L7-F1
#
_cell.length_a   1.000
_cell.length_b   1.000
_cell.length_c   1.000
_cell.angle_alpha   90.00
_cell.angle_beta   90.00
_cell.angle_gamma   90.00
#
_symmetry.space_group_name_H-M   'P 1'
#
loop_
_entity.id
_entity.type
_entity.pdbx_description
1 polymer ?
#
loop_
_entity_poly.entity_id
_entity_poly.type
_entity_poly.pdbx_seq_one_letter_code
_entity_poly.pdbx_strand_id
1 'polypeptide(L)'
;MRKSRNAPLLFFILIISIQLISVLGFGVFKNKDLTKNPINISNMDFLSFNPSKDIFSNDIGTTSVRNTEVSVFDDSIRNFLKILPKSSHSNQKNIKIIILFEESTSKAKRLELVSSLFENYKIISNYDLIPGTYIEVNPYELLSKESILEGINDINKIYKSKILESPYIREDSLQLNALDKDSYTNWWIEAVGAENLPYDGSGVRVAVVDTGIYNHPGLNIVANQNFVFNESDTNYNDDVGHGT
;
A
#
# COMPACT_ATOMS: atom_id res chain seq x y z
N MET A 1 71.68 21.87 30.37
CA MET A 1 70.23 21.71 30.09
C MET A 1 70.01 21.78 28.58
N ARG A 2 69.81 20.63 27.90
CA ARG A 2 69.53 20.58 26.46
C ARG A 2 68.03 20.78 26.24
N LYS A 3 67.65 21.87 25.58
CA LYS A 3 66.26 22.10 25.15
C LYS A 3 65.92 21.15 24.00
N SER A 4 64.94 20.27 24.23
CA SER A 4 64.39 19.36 23.23
C SER A 4 63.74 20.15 22.09
N ARG A 5 64.23 19.97 20.87
CA ARG A 5 63.74 20.62 19.64
C ARG A 5 62.49 19.93 19.04
N ASN A 6 61.99 18.86 19.67
CA ASN A 6 60.94 18.00 19.08
C ASN A 6 59.56 18.19 19.73
N ALA A 7 59.42 19.10 20.69
CA ALA A 7 58.15 19.40 21.35
C ALA A 7 57.00 19.79 20.39
N PRO A 8 57.20 20.59 19.32
CA PRO A 8 56.08 20.96 18.45
C PRO A 8 55.62 19.80 17.55
N LEU A 9 56.51 18.87 17.20
CA LEU A 9 56.17 17.70 16.38
C LEU A 9 55.30 16.70 17.15
N LEU A 10 55.62 16.47 18.43
CA LEU A 10 54.85 15.62 19.33
C LEU A 10 53.44 16.17 19.58
N PHE A 11 53.29 17.50 19.66
CA PHE A 11 51.98 18.13 19.83
C PHE A 11 51.11 18.01 18.57
N PHE A 12 51.73 18.08 17.39
CA PHE A 12 51.02 17.93 16.11
C PHE A 12 50.54 16.48 15.88
N ILE A 13 51.35 15.48 16.26
CA ILE A 13 50.98 14.05 16.21
C ILE A 13 49.83 13.76 17.18
N LEU A 14 49.83 14.39 18.37
CA LEU A 14 48.76 14.20 19.36
C LEU A 14 47.40 14.74 18.85
N ILE A 15 47.39 15.92 18.21
CA ILE A 15 46.15 16.53 17.68
C ILE A 15 45.57 15.71 16.52
N ILE A 16 46.42 15.18 15.63
CA ILE A 16 45.98 14.31 14.53
C ILE A 16 45.44 12.98 15.08
N SER A 17 46.05 12.43 16.14
CA SER A 17 45.56 11.18 16.76
C SER A 17 44.20 11.34 17.45
N ILE A 18 43.88 12.51 18.01
CA ILE A 18 42.59 12.75 18.66
C ILE A 18 41.45 12.92 17.63
N GLN A 19 41.74 13.42 16.42
CA GLN A 19 40.71 13.53 15.37
C GLN A 19 40.50 12.24 14.57
N LEU A 20 41.46 11.31 14.56
CA LEU A 20 41.33 10.02 13.87
C LEU A 20 40.73 8.90 14.73
N ILE A 21 40.66 9.05 16.06
CA ILE A 21 40.16 7.99 16.96
C ILE A 21 38.63 8.09 17.22
N SER A 22 37.95 9.14 16.77
CA SER A 22 36.49 9.27 16.90
C SER A 22 35.66 8.37 15.95
N VAL A 23 36.29 7.47 15.18
CA VAL A 23 35.58 6.63 14.18
C VAL A 23 35.60 5.12 14.47
N LEU A 24 36.20 4.65 15.57
CA LEU A 24 36.15 3.22 15.93
C LEU A 24 35.75 3.02 17.39
N GLY A 25 34.44 2.98 17.63
CA GLY A 25 33.87 2.56 18.90
C GLY A 25 33.92 1.03 19.06
N PHE A 26 34.96 0.51 19.70
CA PHE A 26 34.90 -0.84 20.28
C PHE A 26 34.31 -0.75 21.70
N GLY A 27 33.11 -1.31 21.87
CA GLY A 27 32.53 -1.60 23.17
C GLY A 27 32.29 -3.11 23.30
N VAL A 28 32.98 -3.76 24.23
CA VAL A 28 32.65 -5.14 24.64
C VAL A 28 31.65 -5.05 25.78
N PHE A 29 30.41 -5.51 25.56
CA PHE A 29 29.43 -5.69 26.63
C PHE A 29 28.89 -7.11 26.64
N LYS A 30 28.97 -7.72 27.82
CA LYS A 30 28.47 -9.05 28.14
C LYS A 30 27.05 -8.87 28.69
N ASN A 31 26.04 -9.29 27.94
CA ASN A 31 24.65 -9.09 28.36
C ASN A 31 24.17 -10.28 29.22
N LYS A 32 23.61 -9.99 30.40
CA LYS A 32 22.82 -10.91 31.20
C LYS A 32 21.44 -10.29 31.40
N ASP A 33 20.44 -11.11 31.08
CA ASP A 33 19.03 -10.98 31.42
C ASP A 33 18.16 -10.02 30.58
N LEU A 34 17.59 -10.60 29.52
CA LEU A 34 16.31 -10.24 28.93
C LEU A 34 15.17 -10.63 29.88
N THR A 35 14.47 -9.65 30.46
CA THR A 35 13.10 -9.86 30.95
C THR A 35 12.18 -8.69 30.58
N LYS A 36 11.34 -8.96 29.58
CA LYS A 36 9.95 -8.53 29.36
C LYS A 36 9.46 -7.26 30.07
N ASN A 37 9.09 -6.26 29.27
CA ASN A 37 7.92 -5.42 29.51
C ASN A 37 7.21 -5.13 28.17
N PRO A 38 5.87 -5.26 28.07
CA PRO A 38 5.14 -4.89 26.87
C PRO A 38 5.11 -3.36 26.72
N ILE A 39 5.42 -2.86 25.52
CA ILE A 39 5.41 -1.44 25.18
C ILE A 39 3.96 -0.92 25.27
N ASN A 40 3.75 0.12 26.08
CA ASN A 40 2.47 0.81 26.22
C ASN A 40 2.29 1.81 25.06
N ILE A 41 1.35 1.53 24.16
CA ILE A 41 1.13 2.23 22.87
C ILE A 41 0.24 3.48 23.05
N SER A 42 -0.13 3.84 24.29
CA SER A 42 -1.07 4.94 24.55
C SER A 42 -0.58 6.34 24.16
N ASN A 43 0.71 6.51 23.84
CA ASN A 43 1.34 7.81 23.60
C ASN A 43 2.04 7.93 22.23
N MET A 44 1.74 7.05 21.26
CA MET A 44 2.19 7.28 19.89
C MET A 44 1.19 8.21 19.20
N ASP A 45 1.49 9.52 19.24
CA ASP A 45 0.92 10.48 18.30
C ASP A 45 1.31 10.04 16.89
N PHE A 46 0.37 9.40 16.20
CA PHE A 46 0.54 8.99 14.81
C PHE A 46 0.84 10.25 14.01
N LEU A 47 2.03 10.29 13.41
CA LEU A 47 2.40 11.28 12.41
C LEU A 47 1.25 11.37 11.41
N SER A 48 0.56 12.50 11.41
CA SER A 48 -0.49 12.82 10.46
C SER A 48 0.15 12.91 9.08
N PHE A 49 0.26 11.77 8.42
CA PHE A 49 0.63 11.68 7.02
C PHE A 49 -0.53 12.31 6.24
N ASN A 50 -0.37 13.57 5.90
CA ASN A 50 -1.26 14.30 5.01
C ASN A 50 -0.63 14.16 3.62
N PRO A 51 -1.01 13.15 2.81
CA PRO A 51 -0.51 13.06 1.45
C PRO A 51 -0.87 14.37 0.77
N SER A 52 0.15 15.03 0.21
CA SER A 52 0.01 16.29 -0.51
C SER A 52 -1.20 16.23 -1.45
N LYS A 53 -2.07 17.22 -1.33
CA LYS A 53 -3.29 17.42 -2.13
C LYS A 53 -3.02 17.59 -3.63
N ASP A 54 -1.77 17.52 -4.07
CA ASP A 54 -1.32 17.95 -5.40
C ASP A 54 -1.09 16.80 -6.40
N ILE A 55 -1.31 15.54 -6.01
CA ILE A 55 -1.25 14.39 -6.98
C ILE A 55 -2.63 14.07 -7.58
N PHE A 56 -3.72 14.67 -7.05
CA PHE A 56 -5.07 14.56 -7.62
C PHE A 56 -5.62 15.89 -8.16
N SER A 57 -4.76 16.78 -8.67
CA SER A 57 -5.24 17.95 -9.42
C SER A 57 -5.54 17.58 -10.87
N ASN A 58 -6.62 16.82 -11.08
CA ASN A 58 -7.33 16.93 -12.35
C ASN A 58 -8.23 18.15 -12.23
N ASP A 59 -7.92 19.17 -13.04
CA ASP A 59 -8.69 20.40 -13.27
C ASP A 59 -10.18 20.29 -12.93
N ILE A 60 -10.54 20.76 -11.73
CA ILE A 60 -11.91 21.21 -11.46
C ILE A 60 -11.97 22.66 -11.90
N GLY A 61 -12.10 22.83 -13.21
CA GLY A 61 -12.54 24.09 -13.79
C GLY A 61 -13.89 24.45 -13.20
N THR A 62 -13.91 25.51 -12.39
CA THR A 62 -15.10 26.16 -11.86
C THR A 62 -15.98 26.66 -13.00
N THR A 63 -16.88 25.81 -13.50
CA THR A 63 -18.05 26.26 -14.27
C THR A 63 -19.23 25.32 -14.02
N SER A 64 -20.38 25.92 -13.69
CA SER A 64 -21.70 25.30 -13.63
C SER A 64 -21.96 24.34 -12.46
N VAL A 65 -22.36 24.90 -11.32
CA VAL A 65 -23.31 24.25 -10.40
C VAL A 65 -24.61 24.01 -11.18
N ARG A 66 -24.68 22.87 -11.87
CA ARG A 66 -25.94 22.24 -12.22
C ARG A 66 -26.32 21.41 -11.01
N ASN A 67 -27.56 21.56 -10.53
CA ASN A 67 -28.19 20.61 -9.64
C ASN A 67 -28.11 19.21 -10.28
N THR A 68 -27.01 18.51 -10.08
CA THR A 68 -26.96 17.07 -10.32
C THR A 68 -27.72 16.48 -9.16
N GLU A 69 -28.90 15.91 -9.45
CA GLU A 69 -29.49 14.89 -8.60
C GLU A 69 -28.36 14.00 -8.07
N VAL A 70 -28.36 13.78 -6.75
CA VAL A 70 -27.31 13.01 -6.06
C VAL A 70 -27.49 11.56 -6.48
N SER A 71 -27.03 11.22 -7.69
CA SER A 71 -27.13 9.88 -8.24
C SER A 71 -26.16 8.96 -7.49
N VAL A 72 -26.62 7.76 -7.17
CA VAL A 72 -25.82 6.74 -6.46
C VAL A 72 -24.62 6.30 -7.29
N PHE A 73 -24.65 6.48 -8.60
CA PHE A 73 -23.54 6.16 -9.49
C PHE A 73 -22.42 7.18 -9.42
N ASP A 74 -21.17 6.71 -9.35
CA ASP A 74 -19.99 7.56 -9.52
C ASP A 74 -19.85 8.06 -10.97
N ASP A 75 -19.05 9.11 -11.20
CA ASP A 75 -18.85 9.65 -12.55
C ASP A 75 -18.27 8.62 -13.52
N SER A 76 -17.35 7.76 -13.05
CA SER A 76 -16.72 6.74 -13.87
C SER A 76 -17.75 5.73 -14.39
N ILE A 77 -18.63 5.24 -13.52
CA ILE A 77 -19.66 4.31 -13.94
C ILE A 77 -20.74 4.98 -14.79
N ARG A 78 -21.20 6.20 -14.45
CA ARG A 78 -22.16 6.94 -15.28
C ARG A 78 -21.64 7.17 -16.69
N ASN A 79 -20.40 7.63 -16.81
CA ASN A 79 -19.79 7.87 -18.11
C ASN A 79 -19.63 6.57 -18.90
N PHE A 80 -19.28 5.47 -18.22
CA PHE A 80 -19.22 4.16 -18.84
C PHE A 80 -20.59 3.67 -19.34
N LEU A 81 -21.66 3.84 -18.54
CA LEU A 81 -23.00 3.42 -18.93
C LEU A 81 -23.55 4.23 -20.11
N LYS A 82 -23.24 5.53 -20.18
CA LYS A 82 -23.65 6.42 -21.30
C LYS A 82 -23.07 6.03 -22.66
N ILE A 83 -21.88 5.42 -22.68
CA ILE A 83 -21.21 4.99 -23.92
C ILE A 83 -21.56 3.56 -24.31
N LEU A 84 -22.41 2.86 -23.54
CA LEU A 84 -22.81 1.50 -23.88
C LEU A 84 -23.57 1.48 -25.22
N PRO A 85 -23.29 0.51 -26.12
CA PRO A 85 -24.06 0.30 -27.33
C PRO A 85 -25.54 0.09 -27.02
N LYS A 86 -26.44 0.66 -27.83
CA LYS A 86 -27.90 0.55 -27.64
C LYS A 86 -28.44 -0.88 -27.75
N SER A 87 -27.72 -1.79 -28.42
CA SER A 87 -28.08 -3.20 -28.51
C SER A 87 -27.16 -4.04 -27.63
N SER A 88 -27.78 -4.79 -26.70
CA SER A 88 -27.12 -5.83 -25.94
C SER A 88 -26.65 -6.91 -26.92
N HIS A 89 -25.34 -7.13 -27.00
CA HIS A 89 -24.78 -8.26 -27.70
C HIS A 89 -24.54 -9.36 -26.67
N SER A 90 -24.93 -10.60 -26.98
CA SER A 90 -24.78 -11.77 -26.10
C SER A 90 -23.33 -12.08 -25.66
N ASN A 91 -22.34 -11.39 -26.22
CA ASN A 91 -20.91 -11.52 -25.92
C ASN A 91 -20.34 -10.39 -25.06
N GLN A 92 -21.16 -9.55 -24.44
CA GLN A 92 -20.64 -8.47 -23.59
C GLN A 92 -20.12 -8.99 -22.27
N LYS A 93 -18.88 -8.56 -21.96
CA LYS A 93 -18.21 -8.88 -20.70
C LYS A 93 -18.91 -8.15 -19.55
N ASN A 94 -19.12 -8.88 -18.46
CA ASN A 94 -19.54 -8.28 -17.20
C ASN A 94 -18.51 -7.25 -16.73
N ILE A 95 -18.98 -6.30 -15.93
CA ILE A 95 -18.14 -5.30 -15.29
C ILE A 95 -18.06 -5.58 -13.79
N LYS A 96 -16.94 -5.17 -13.18
CA LYS A 96 -16.77 -5.25 -11.74
C LYS A 96 -17.06 -3.90 -11.09
N ILE A 97 -17.89 -3.91 -10.05
CA ILE A 97 -18.34 -2.72 -9.34
C ILE A 97 -18.27 -2.94 -7.84
N ILE A 98 -18.13 -1.86 -7.09
CA ILE A 98 -18.24 -1.85 -5.63
C ILE A 98 -19.50 -1.08 -5.28
N ILE A 99 -20.43 -1.74 -4.59
CA ILE A 99 -21.61 -1.10 -4.00
C ILE A 99 -21.29 -0.78 -2.56
N LEU A 100 -21.22 0.50 -2.23
CA LEU A 100 -21.08 1.03 -0.89
C LEU A 100 -22.46 1.29 -0.30
N PHE A 101 -22.72 0.67 0.83
CA PHE A 101 -23.96 0.78 1.58
C PHE A 101 -23.81 1.77 2.74
N GLU A 102 -24.93 2.13 3.36
CA GLU A 102 -24.94 2.86 4.62
C GLU A 102 -24.26 2.04 5.74
N GLU A 103 -23.55 2.69 6.65
CA GLU A 103 -22.83 2.05 7.77
C GLU A 103 -23.75 1.20 8.66
N SER A 104 -25.03 1.56 8.74
CA SER A 104 -26.04 0.81 9.49
C SER A 104 -26.47 -0.50 8.80
N THR A 105 -26.10 -0.72 7.54
CA THR A 105 -26.49 -1.89 6.76
C THR A 105 -25.65 -3.11 7.11
N SER A 106 -26.29 -4.10 7.74
CA SER A 106 -25.59 -5.31 8.18
C SER A 106 -25.00 -6.13 7.02
N LYS A 107 -23.95 -6.92 7.31
CA LYS A 107 -23.27 -7.75 6.31
C LYS A 107 -24.20 -8.73 5.59
N ALA A 108 -25.17 -9.31 6.30
CA ALA A 108 -26.19 -10.20 5.73
C ALA A 108 -27.18 -9.43 4.85
N LYS A 109 -27.67 -8.28 5.33
CA LYS A 109 -28.60 -7.41 4.59
C LYS A 109 -28.03 -6.95 3.25
N ARG A 110 -26.73 -6.64 3.20
CA ARG A 110 -26.02 -6.30 1.95
C ARG A 110 -26.16 -7.41 0.89
N LEU A 111 -25.98 -8.67 1.28
CA LEU A 111 -26.11 -9.82 0.39
C LEU A 111 -27.54 -10.03 -0.09
N GLU A 112 -28.52 -9.87 0.82
CA GLU A 112 -29.94 -9.94 0.48
C GLU A 112 -30.33 -8.87 -0.55
N LEU A 113 -29.88 -7.63 -0.33
CA LEU A 113 -30.11 -6.52 -1.26
C LEU A 113 -29.52 -6.84 -2.64
N VAL A 114 -28.24 -7.21 -2.72
CA VAL A 114 -27.60 -7.59 -4.00
C VAL A 114 -28.37 -8.72 -4.68
N SER A 115 -28.76 -9.76 -3.93
CA SER A 115 -29.49 -10.91 -4.47
C SER A 115 -30.89 -10.57 -4.97
N SER A 116 -31.54 -9.59 -4.34
CA SER A 116 -32.85 -9.09 -4.79
C SER A 116 -32.74 -8.17 -6.00
N LEU A 117 -31.60 -7.50 -6.15
CA LEU A 117 -31.38 -6.47 -7.17
C LEU A 117 -30.82 -7.02 -8.45
N PHE A 118 -30.12 -8.15 -8.47
CA PHE A 118 -29.47 -8.64 -9.68
C PHE A 118 -29.78 -10.11 -9.92
N GLU A 119 -29.94 -10.47 -11.19
CA GLU A 119 -30.18 -11.85 -11.62
C GLU A 119 -28.87 -12.50 -12.11
N ASN A 120 -28.08 -11.79 -12.90
CA ASN A 120 -26.84 -12.28 -13.49
C ASN A 120 -25.63 -11.57 -12.88
N TYR A 121 -25.31 -11.95 -11.64
CA TYR A 121 -24.20 -11.38 -10.89
C TYR A 121 -23.35 -12.46 -10.23
N LYS A 122 -22.11 -12.10 -9.89
CA LYS A 122 -21.21 -12.88 -9.06
C LYS A 122 -20.69 -12.00 -7.94
N ILE A 123 -20.89 -12.42 -6.70
CA ILE A 123 -20.26 -11.76 -5.55
C ILE A 123 -18.79 -12.19 -5.54
N ILE A 124 -17.89 -11.21 -5.57
CA ILE A 124 -16.45 -11.43 -5.46
C ILE A 124 -16.05 -11.31 -3.99
N SER A 125 -16.47 -10.24 -3.32
CA SER A 125 -16.18 -10.04 -1.90
C SER A 125 -17.27 -9.23 -1.21
N ASN A 126 -17.49 -9.51 0.07
CA ASN A 126 -18.32 -8.70 0.96
C ASN A 126 -17.46 -8.25 2.13
N TYR A 127 -17.08 -6.98 2.12
CA TYR A 127 -16.01 -6.46 2.97
C TYR A 127 -16.41 -6.42 4.44
N ASP A 128 -15.43 -6.69 5.30
CA ASP A 128 -15.56 -6.58 6.77
C ASP A 128 -15.26 -5.17 7.27
N LEU A 129 -14.26 -4.51 6.67
CA LEU A 129 -13.77 -3.20 7.13
C LEU A 129 -14.65 -2.03 6.66
N ILE A 130 -15.29 -2.17 5.50
CA ILE A 130 -16.18 -1.15 4.92
C ILE A 130 -17.55 -1.77 4.66
N PRO A 131 -18.66 -0.99 4.68
CA PRO A 131 -19.99 -1.48 4.33
C PRO A 131 -20.13 -1.64 2.80
N GLY A 132 -19.21 -2.39 2.17
CA GLY A 132 -19.12 -2.53 0.73
C GLY A 132 -19.27 -3.97 0.26
N THR A 133 -19.85 -4.15 -0.92
CA THR A 133 -19.85 -5.43 -1.64
C THR A 133 -19.23 -5.25 -3.02
N TYR A 134 -18.22 -6.06 -3.33
CA TYR A 134 -17.57 -6.13 -4.63
C TYR A 134 -18.21 -7.22 -5.47
N ILE A 135 -18.81 -6.84 -6.60
CA ILE A 135 -19.55 -7.75 -7.47
C ILE A 135 -19.15 -7.59 -8.92
N GLU A 136 -19.35 -8.67 -9.68
CA GLU A 136 -19.33 -8.68 -11.14
C GLU A 136 -20.77 -8.77 -11.66
N VAL A 137 -21.17 -7.86 -12.54
CA VAL A 137 -22.56 -7.69 -12.98
C VAL A 137 -22.64 -7.33 -14.46
N ASN A 138 -23.77 -7.67 -15.11
CA ASN A 138 -24.07 -7.23 -16.46
C ASN A 138 -24.31 -5.70 -16.49
N PRO A 139 -23.58 -4.93 -17.31
CA PRO A 139 -23.74 -3.48 -17.37
C PRO A 139 -25.12 -3.01 -17.87
N TYR A 140 -25.83 -3.80 -18.68
CA TYR A 140 -27.18 -3.47 -19.13
C TYR A 140 -28.22 -3.67 -18.04
N GLU A 141 -28.02 -4.68 -17.19
CA GLU A 141 -28.86 -4.90 -16.03
C GLU A 141 -28.72 -3.70 -15.07
N LEU A 142 -27.48 -3.27 -14.83
CA LEU A 142 -27.19 -2.09 -14.02
C LEU A 142 -27.87 -0.83 -14.57
N LEU A 143 -27.79 -0.60 -15.89
CA LEU A 143 -28.46 0.52 -16.56
C LEU A 143 -29.99 0.41 -16.45
N SER A 144 -30.56 -0.77 -16.63
CA SER A 144 -32.02 -0.99 -16.52
C SER A 144 -32.58 -0.76 -15.11
N LYS A 145 -31.72 -0.89 -14.09
CA LYS A 145 -32.08 -0.76 -12.67
C LYS A 145 -31.65 0.58 -12.06
N GLU A 146 -31.18 1.53 -12.86
CA GLU A 146 -30.69 2.85 -12.40
C GLU A 146 -31.69 3.53 -11.46
N SER A 147 -32.94 3.74 -11.89
CA SER A 147 -33.95 4.40 -11.05
C SER A 147 -34.33 3.61 -9.80
N ILE A 148 -34.24 2.27 -9.84
CA ILE A 148 -34.50 1.42 -8.67
C ILE A 148 -33.37 1.59 -7.65
N LEU A 149 -32.12 1.56 -8.12
CA LEU A 149 -30.93 1.71 -7.28
C LEU A 149 -30.86 3.09 -6.62
N GLU A 150 -31.26 4.14 -7.34
CA GLU A 150 -31.35 5.50 -6.79
C GLU A 150 -32.42 5.66 -5.71
N GLY A 151 -33.44 4.78 -5.71
CA GLY A 151 -34.52 4.79 -4.72
C GLY A 151 -34.20 4.01 -3.43
N ILE A 152 -33.04 3.34 -3.34
CA ILE A 152 -32.70 2.49 -2.19
C ILE A 152 -31.85 3.28 -1.21
N ASN A 153 -32.46 3.63 -0.07
CA ASN A 153 -31.81 4.39 0.99
C ASN A 153 -30.60 3.69 1.62
N ASP A 154 -30.52 2.36 1.54
CA ASP A 154 -29.39 1.59 2.07
C ASP A 154 -28.14 1.68 1.17
N ILE A 155 -28.27 2.15 -0.09
CA ILE A 155 -27.16 2.29 -1.03
C ILE A 155 -26.67 3.73 -1.02
N ASN A 156 -25.43 3.92 -0.57
CA ASN A 156 -24.77 5.22 -0.55
C ASN A 156 -24.18 5.55 -1.93
N LYS A 157 -23.36 4.64 -2.47
CA LYS A 157 -22.64 4.88 -3.73
C LYS A 157 -22.26 3.61 -4.47
N ILE A 158 -22.23 3.67 -5.79
CA ILE A 158 -21.78 2.58 -6.67
C ILE A 158 -20.59 3.06 -7.50
N TYR A 159 -19.48 2.35 -7.38
CA TYR A 159 -18.22 2.65 -8.05
C TYR A 159 -17.88 1.60 -9.10
N LYS A 160 -17.36 2.04 -10.25
CA LYS A 160 -16.68 1.13 -11.17
C LYS A 160 -15.30 0.73 -10.62
N SER A 161 -15.01 -0.57 -10.60
CA SER A 161 -13.67 -1.06 -10.25
C SER A 161 -12.63 -0.55 -11.24
N LYS A 162 -11.51 -0.02 -10.73
CA LYS A 162 -10.38 0.45 -11.53
C LYS A 162 -9.24 -0.56 -11.46
N ILE A 163 -8.53 -0.70 -12.57
CA ILE A 163 -7.25 -1.40 -12.62
C ILE A 163 -6.19 -0.31 -12.60
N LEU A 164 -5.28 -0.39 -11.63
CA LEU A 164 -4.11 0.47 -11.55
C LEU A 164 -2.92 -0.35 -12.03
N GLU A 165 -2.07 0.25 -12.85
CA GLU A 165 -0.82 -0.38 -13.28
C GLU A 165 0.24 -0.12 -12.21
N SER A 166 1.03 -1.14 -11.89
CA SER A 166 2.19 -0.96 -11.02
C SER A 166 3.20 -0.04 -11.73
N PRO A 167 3.76 0.97 -11.04
CA PRO A 167 4.91 1.67 -11.58
C PRO A 167 6.03 0.66 -11.75
N TYR A 168 6.50 0.45 -12.97
CA TYR A 168 7.62 -0.44 -13.22
C TYR A 168 8.86 0.36 -13.58
N ILE A 169 9.95 0.10 -12.89
CA ILE A 169 11.24 0.70 -13.19
C ILE A 169 11.85 -0.09 -14.36
N ARG A 170 11.93 0.55 -15.53
CA ARG A 170 12.71 0.07 -16.69
C ARG A 170 14.20 0.29 -16.43
N GLU A 171 14.81 -0.47 -15.52
CA GLU A 171 16.27 -0.54 -15.50
C GLU A 171 16.71 -1.77 -16.31
N ASP A 172 17.19 -1.51 -17.53
CA ASP A 172 17.65 -2.52 -18.50
C ASP A 172 18.98 -3.19 -18.07
N SER A 173 19.57 -2.78 -16.95
CA SER A 173 20.72 -3.44 -16.36
C SER A 173 20.31 -4.13 -15.08
N LEU A 174 20.27 -5.46 -15.10
CA LEU A 174 20.40 -6.26 -13.89
C LEU A 174 21.75 -5.90 -13.26
N GLN A 175 21.75 -4.92 -12.36
CA GLN A 175 22.91 -4.72 -11.49
C GLN A 175 22.91 -5.89 -10.51
N LEU A 176 24.04 -6.59 -10.44
CA LEU A 176 24.24 -7.70 -9.51
C LEU A 176 23.86 -7.24 -8.09
N ASN A 177 22.97 -8.01 -7.47
CA ASN A 177 22.28 -7.74 -6.19
C ASN A 177 23.08 -6.91 -5.17
N ALA A 178 22.42 -5.88 -4.64
CA ALA A 178 22.82 -5.11 -3.45
C ALA A 178 22.80 -5.92 -2.12
N LEU A 179 22.64 -7.25 -2.22
CA LEU A 179 22.58 -8.17 -1.09
C LEU A 179 23.94 -8.83 -0.78
N ASP A 180 24.93 -8.69 -1.67
CA ASP A 180 26.30 -8.94 -1.26
C ASP A 180 26.80 -7.71 -0.51
N LYS A 181 26.63 -7.75 0.82
CA LYS A 181 27.16 -6.76 1.78
C LYS A 181 28.61 -6.37 1.48
N ASP A 182 29.39 -7.32 0.94
CA ASP A 182 30.81 -7.14 0.68
C ASP A 182 31.09 -6.51 -0.71
N SER A 183 30.07 -6.40 -1.58
CA SER A 183 30.21 -5.87 -2.95
C SER A 183 29.39 -4.61 -3.25
N TYR A 184 28.38 -4.23 -2.44
CA TYR A 184 27.59 -3.01 -2.66
C TYR A 184 27.30 -2.24 -1.37
N THR A 185 27.65 -0.96 -1.36
CA THR A 185 27.22 -0.03 -0.30
C THR A 185 25.73 0.25 -0.50
N ASN A 186 24.88 -0.19 0.42
CA ASN A 186 23.46 0.14 0.45
C ASN A 186 23.25 1.62 0.77
N TRP A 187 23.53 2.48 -0.21
CA TRP A 187 23.54 3.94 -0.08
C TRP A 187 22.23 4.49 0.49
N TRP A 188 21.11 3.79 0.24
CA TRP A 188 19.79 4.18 0.69
C TRP A 188 19.63 4.05 2.22
N ILE A 189 20.35 3.14 2.88
CA ILE A 189 20.34 3.02 4.36
C ILE A 189 20.96 4.26 4.99
N GLU A 190 22.12 4.69 4.48
CA GLU A 190 22.81 5.88 4.96
C GLU A 190 22.03 7.16 4.60
N ALA A 191 21.44 7.21 3.40
CA ALA A 191 20.64 8.35 2.97
C ALA A 191 19.43 8.63 3.88
N VAL A 192 18.87 7.59 4.50
CA VAL A 192 17.79 7.73 5.49
C VAL A 192 18.30 7.75 6.95
N GLY A 193 19.61 7.66 7.17
CA GLY A 193 20.24 7.70 8.50
C GLY A 193 19.94 6.48 9.38
N ALA A 194 19.74 5.30 8.77
CA ALA A 194 19.34 4.08 9.47
C ALA A 194 20.52 3.18 9.89
N GLU A 195 21.74 3.48 9.46
CA GLU A 195 22.88 2.57 9.54
C GLU A 195 23.41 2.32 10.97
N ASN A 196 23.19 3.25 11.90
CA ASN A 196 23.71 3.19 13.27
C ASN A 196 22.62 3.36 14.35
N LEU A 197 21.37 3.03 14.03
CA LEU A 197 20.28 3.14 15.01
C LEU A 197 20.36 2.02 16.05
N PRO A 198 20.07 2.30 17.33
CA PRO A 198 19.99 1.26 18.37
C PRO A 198 18.71 0.41 18.26
N TYR A 199 17.84 0.72 17.29
CA TYR A 199 16.58 0.04 17.02
C TYR A 199 16.60 -0.52 15.60
N ASP A 200 16.13 -1.75 15.44
CA ASP A 200 16.11 -2.51 14.19
C ASP A 200 14.70 -2.81 13.67
N GLY A 201 13.67 -2.28 14.36
CA GLY A 201 12.27 -2.57 14.05
C GLY A 201 11.74 -3.90 14.61
N SER A 202 12.51 -4.60 15.46
CA SER A 202 12.06 -5.83 16.12
C SER A 202 10.73 -5.63 16.84
N GLY A 203 9.75 -6.49 16.52
CA GLY A 203 8.39 -6.43 17.07
C GLY A 203 7.39 -5.62 16.25
N VAL A 204 7.83 -4.90 15.22
CA VAL A 204 6.96 -4.20 14.27
C VAL A 204 6.57 -5.13 13.12
N ARG A 205 5.31 -5.07 12.68
CA ARG A 205 4.83 -5.77 11.49
C ARG A 205 4.66 -4.77 10.35
N VAL A 206 5.22 -5.08 9.19
CA VAL A 206 5.07 -4.30 7.96
C VAL A 206 4.32 -5.15 6.94
N ALA A 207 3.21 -4.63 6.42
CA ALA A 207 2.47 -5.24 5.33
C ALA A 207 2.84 -4.55 4.02
N VAL A 208 3.41 -5.31 3.09
CA VAL A 208 3.72 -4.84 1.73
C VAL A 208 2.60 -5.33 0.81
N VAL A 209 1.84 -4.39 0.24
CA VAL A 209 0.76 -4.69 -0.71
C VAL A 209 1.27 -4.43 -2.12
N ASP A 210 1.77 -5.48 -2.76
CA ASP A 210 2.42 -5.41 -4.07
C ASP A 210 2.14 -6.70 -4.88
N THR A 211 3.00 -6.99 -5.85
CA THR A 211 3.00 -8.14 -6.76
C THR A 211 3.27 -9.48 -6.07
N GLY A 212 3.85 -9.46 -4.87
CA GLY A 212 4.18 -10.64 -4.06
C GLY A 212 5.50 -10.44 -3.33
N ILE A 213 5.97 -11.46 -2.62
CA ILE A 213 7.36 -11.52 -2.13
C ILE A 213 7.89 -12.93 -2.37
N TYR A 214 8.99 -13.05 -3.11
CA TYR A 214 9.66 -14.32 -3.33
C TYR A 214 10.33 -14.84 -2.06
N ASN A 215 10.31 -16.16 -1.86
CA ASN A 215 10.99 -16.79 -0.72
C ASN A 215 12.52 -16.75 -0.90
N HIS A 216 13.13 -15.64 -0.50
CA HIS A 216 14.56 -15.36 -0.65
C HIS A 216 15.31 -15.53 0.68
N PRO A 217 16.53 -16.12 0.72
CA PRO A 217 17.31 -16.28 1.96
C PRO A 217 17.64 -14.97 2.72
N GLY A 218 17.59 -13.84 2.03
CA GLY A 218 17.80 -12.51 2.61
C GLY A 218 16.54 -11.88 3.23
N LEU A 219 15.38 -12.52 3.11
CA LEU A 219 14.11 -12.03 3.62
C LEU A 219 13.53 -13.02 4.64
N ASN A 220 12.97 -12.50 5.72
CA ASN A 220 12.25 -13.32 6.71
C ASN A 220 10.77 -12.95 6.68
N ILE A 221 10.00 -13.71 5.91
CA ILE A 221 8.58 -13.47 5.70
C ILE A 221 7.77 -14.23 6.76
N VAL A 222 6.99 -13.51 7.56
CA VAL A 222 6.23 -14.10 8.68
C VAL A 222 4.79 -14.46 8.32
N ALA A 223 4.24 -13.88 7.26
CA ALA A 223 2.90 -14.15 6.75
C ALA A 223 2.78 -13.64 5.30
N ASN A 224 1.99 -14.33 4.48
CA ASN A 224 1.67 -13.95 3.10
C ASN A 224 0.20 -14.19 2.81
N GLN A 225 -0.37 -13.38 1.90
CA GLN A 225 -1.72 -13.54 1.40
C GLN A 225 -1.78 -13.03 -0.04
N ASN A 226 -2.39 -13.81 -0.93
CA ASN A 226 -2.69 -13.37 -2.29
C ASN A 226 -4.16 -12.91 -2.37
N PHE A 227 -4.38 -11.77 -3.01
CA PHE A 227 -5.72 -11.25 -3.34
C PHE A 227 -5.98 -11.19 -4.86
N VAL A 228 -5.04 -11.69 -5.65
CA VAL A 228 -5.10 -11.88 -7.11
C VAL A 228 -5.46 -13.35 -7.40
N PHE A 229 -6.15 -13.63 -8.52
CA PHE A 229 -6.49 -14.99 -8.99
C PHE A 229 -7.03 -15.96 -7.91
N ASN A 230 -8.33 -15.91 -7.62
CA ASN A 230 -9.02 -16.78 -6.66
C ASN A 230 -8.48 -16.76 -5.21
N GLU A 231 -7.65 -15.76 -4.86
CA GLU A 231 -7.18 -15.53 -3.49
C GLU A 231 -6.44 -16.74 -2.88
N SER A 232 -5.71 -17.48 -3.73
CA SER A 232 -5.02 -18.70 -3.30
C SER A 232 -3.93 -18.39 -2.27
N ASP A 233 -4.09 -18.93 -1.07
CA ASP A 233 -3.14 -18.84 0.05
C ASP A 233 -1.78 -19.50 -0.24
N THR A 234 -1.71 -20.33 -1.27
CA THR A 234 -0.49 -21.02 -1.72
C THR A 234 0.23 -20.35 -2.89
N ASN A 235 -0.39 -19.37 -3.54
CA ASN A 235 0.16 -18.72 -4.72
C ASN A 235 0.47 -17.25 -4.44
N TYR A 236 1.47 -16.97 -3.60
CA TYR A 236 1.87 -15.61 -3.21
C TYR A 236 3.27 -15.22 -3.71
N ASN A 237 3.87 -16.06 -4.55
CA ASN A 237 5.20 -15.80 -5.09
C ASN A 237 5.15 -14.57 -5.99
N ASP A 238 6.21 -13.77 -5.90
CA ASP A 238 6.41 -12.65 -6.79
C ASP A 238 6.99 -13.14 -8.12
N ASP A 239 6.15 -13.14 -9.16
CA ASP A 239 6.55 -13.49 -10.53
C ASP A 239 7.08 -12.26 -11.32
N VAL A 240 7.01 -11.07 -10.74
CA VAL A 240 7.40 -9.79 -11.39
C VAL A 240 8.71 -9.26 -10.82
N GLY A 241 8.96 -9.48 -9.53
CA GLY A 241 10.15 -9.04 -8.80
C GLY A 241 10.08 -7.62 -8.26
N HIS A 242 8.92 -6.95 -8.31
CA HIS A 242 8.79 -5.58 -7.81
C HIS A 242 8.54 -5.53 -6.30
N GLY A 243 7.82 -6.52 -5.75
CA GLY A 243 7.58 -6.58 -4.31
C GLY A 243 8.74 -7.20 -3.52
N THR A 244 9.54 -8.05 -4.16
CA THR A 244 10.76 -8.67 -3.62
C THR A 244 11.94 -7.70 -3.58
#